data_AF-A0A9D1ITI2-F1
#
_entry.id   AF-A0A9D1ITI2-F1
#
_cell.length_a   1.000
_cell.length_b   1.000
_cell.length_c   1.000
_cell.angle_alpha   90.00
_cell.angle_beta   90.00
_cell.angle_gamma   90.00
#
_symmetry.space_group_name_H-M   'P 1'
#
loop_
_entity.id
_entity.type
_entity.pdbx_description
1 polymer ?
#
loop_
_entity_poly.entity_id
_entity_poly.type
_entity_poly.pdbx_seq_one_letter_code
_entity_poly.pdbx_strand_id
1 'polypeptide(L)'
;MNESHQPAQPAPVTPQSGPKKRKVPSTNQFFAKNTWNIFVYLLIGEFMALVIDIAFLLVDITAVQIIVTIVNVFAYCAMVSSAAWHYGNKDLNRYQFGHTEKNLKRGFWAGLIVSIYPLFFCVGLILANLGYMPYFDVVYKVGNGIFYHYYNWVAGGLVPSQLSWWQLLIIILPNVITVICTTLGYYFGFKDVDVVSRFVYRRGKQPQQENPEKKDRAGFL
;
A
#
# COMPACT_ATOMS: atom_id res chain seq x y z
N MET A 1 -7.19 11.45 78.24
CA MET A 1 -6.02 11.35 77.34
C MET A 1 -6.54 11.64 75.94
N ASN A 2 -6.24 12.82 75.40
CA ASN A 2 -6.74 13.27 74.10
C ASN A 2 -5.56 13.21 73.13
N GLU A 3 -5.52 12.20 72.25
CA GLU A 3 -4.50 12.10 71.22
C GLU A 3 -4.89 12.99 70.02
N SER A 4 -4.14 14.06 69.82
CA SER A 4 -4.22 14.90 68.63
C SER A 4 -3.57 14.19 67.45
N HIS A 5 -4.36 13.59 66.56
CA HIS A 5 -3.88 13.11 65.27
C HIS A 5 -3.63 14.29 64.33
N GLN A 6 -2.36 14.60 64.06
CA GLN A 6 -1.98 15.48 62.96
C GLN A 6 -2.18 14.76 61.62
N PRO A 7 -2.79 15.40 60.61
CA PRO A 7 -2.90 14.82 59.28
C PRO A 7 -1.51 14.71 58.65
N ALA A 8 -1.19 13.51 58.13
CA ALA A 8 0.05 13.23 57.44
C ALA A 8 0.23 14.18 56.25
N GLN A 9 1.39 14.84 56.17
CA GLN A 9 1.72 15.66 55.00
C GLN A 9 1.86 14.77 53.75
N PRO A 10 1.30 15.18 52.60
CA PRO A 10 1.44 14.43 51.36
C PRO A 10 2.91 14.39 50.94
N ALA A 11 3.37 13.21 50.52
CA ALA A 11 4.74 12.99 50.08
C ALA A 11 5.10 13.92 48.89
N PRO A 12 6.36 14.37 48.80
CA PRO A 12 6.80 15.24 47.71
C PRO A 12 6.68 14.53 46.36
N VAL A 13 5.89 15.08 45.46
CA VAL A 13 5.72 14.58 44.09
C VAL A 13 7.04 14.77 43.35
N THR A 14 7.73 13.67 43.05
CA THR A 14 8.96 13.70 42.25
C THR A 14 8.62 14.20 40.84
N PRO A 15 9.36 15.15 40.26
CA PRO A 15 9.08 15.63 38.91
C PRO A 15 9.15 14.46 37.93
N GLN A 16 8.00 14.06 37.37
CA GLN A 16 8.01 13.09 36.28
C GLN A 16 8.79 13.72 35.12
N SER A 17 9.84 13.03 34.67
CA SER A 17 10.58 13.42 33.47
C SER A 17 9.57 13.66 32.34
N GLY A 18 9.51 14.89 31.82
CA GLY A 18 8.57 15.25 30.76
C GLY A 18 8.60 14.28 29.58
N PRO A 19 7.53 14.23 28.76
CA PRO A 19 7.41 13.25 27.69
C PRO A 19 8.66 13.26 26.81
N LYS A 20 9.32 12.10 26.69
CA LYS A 20 10.51 11.92 25.84
C LYS A 20 10.19 12.47 24.45
N LYS A 21 10.88 13.54 24.03
CA LYS A 21 10.76 14.10 22.67
C LYS A 21 11.04 12.98 21.66
N ARG A 22 9.99 12.50 20.96
CA ARG A 22 10.14 11.51 19.90
C ARG A 22 11.00 12.11 18.79
N LYS A 23 12.11 11.46 18.44
CA LYS A 23 12.91 11.85 17.27
C LYS A 23 12.05 11.73 16.01
N VAL A 24 11.91 12.83 15.28
CA VAL A 24 11.28 12.82 13.96
C VAL A 24 12.23 12.11 12.99
N PRO A 25 11.77 11.10 12.23
CA PRO A 25 12.62 10.41 11.26
C PRO A 25 13.07 11.37 10.15
N SER A 26 14.27 11.14 9.62
CA SER A 26 14.75 11.89 8.46
C SER A 26 13.87 11.63 7.23
N THR A 27 13.91 12.54 6.25
CA THR A 27 13.16 12.38 5.00
C THR A 27 13.46 11.06 4.29
N ASN A 28 14.72 10.62 4.29
CA ASN A 28 15.14 9.38 3.65
C ASN A 28 14.64 8.15 4.43
N GLN A 29 14.72 8.17 5.77
CA GLN A 29 14.18 7.09 6.60
C GLN A 29 12.66 6.96 6.44
N PHE A 30 11.96 8.09 6.36
CA PHE A 30 10.52 8.11 6.11
C PHE A 30 10.17 7.57 4.72
N PHE A 31 10.89 8.00 3.68
CA PHE A 31 10.72 7.48 2.33
C PHE A 31 10.93 5.96 2.29
N ALA A 32 12.09 5.49 2.75
CA ALA A 32 12.44 4.06 2.74
C ALA A 32 11.42 3.21 3.50
N LYS A 33 10.99 3.65 4.69
CA LYS A 33 9.99 2.91 5.49
C LYS A 33 8.65 2.78 4.77
N ASN A 34 8.17 3.86 4.14
CA ASN A 34 6.87 3.80 3.47
C ASN A 34 6.95 3.05 2.12
N THR A 35 8.05 3.19 1.37
CA THR A 35 8.30 2.38 0.17
C THR A 35 8.38 0.89 0.51
N TRP A 36 9.05 0.53 1.62
CA TRP A 36 9.07 -0.83 2.13
C TRP A 36 7.68 -1.35 2.48
N ASN A 37 6.84 -0.54 3.12
CA ASN A 37 5.47 -0.95 3.39
C ASN A 37 4.70 -1.24 2.09
N ILE A 38 4.80 -0.37 1.08
CA ILE A 38 4.14 -0.61 -0.22
C ILE A 38 4.65 -1.91 -0.85
N PHE A 39 5.95 -2.18 -0.77
CA PHE A 39 6.54 -3.43 -1.23
C PHE A 39 5.96 -4.66 -0.50
N VAL A 40 5.79 -4.61 0.82
CA VAL A 40 5.16 -5.70 1.58
C VAL A 40 3.71 -5.93 1.12
N TYR A 41 2.93 -4.86 0.90
CA TYR A 41 1.56 -5.00 0.39
C TYR A 41 1.51 -5.55 -1.04
N LEU A 42 2.49 -5.22 -1.88
CA LEU A 42 2.67 -5.85 -3.19
C LEU A 42 2.86 -7.36 -3.04
N LEU A 43 3.79 -7.80 -2.18
CA LEU A 43 4.06 -9.24 -1.98
C LEU A 43 2.84 -9.99 -1.45
N ILE A 44 2.09 -9.37 -0.53
CA ILE A 44 0.85 -9.97 -0.03
C ILE A 44 -0.18 -10.07 -1.17
N GLY A 45 -0.29 -9.03 -2.01
CA GLY A 45 -1.18 -9.05 -3.17
C GLY A 45 -0.84 -10.17 -4.17
N GLU A 46 0.44 -10.33 -4.50
CA GLU A 46 0.94 -11.43 -5.35
C GLU A 46 0.66 -12.80 -4.74
N PHE A 47 0.93 -12.96 -3.44
CA PHE A 47 0.67 -14.22 -2.74
C PHE A 47 -0.82 -14.56 -2.72
N MET A 48 -1.68 -13.58 -2.46
CA MET A 48 -3.14 -13.78 -2.48
C MET A 48 -3.64 -14.13 -3.87
N ALA A 49 -3.14 -13.46 -4.92
CA ALA A 49 -3.46 -13.81 -6.30
C ALA A 49 -3.05 -15.25 -6.62
N LEU A 50 -1.83 -15.65 -6.24
CA LEU A 50 -1.33 -17.01 -6.45
C LEU A 50 -2.20 -18.07 -5.75
N VAL A 51 -2.66 -17.81 -4.52
CA VAL A 51 -3.59 -18.71 -3.81
C VAL A 51 -4.90 -18.87 -4.57
N ILE A 52 -5.42 -17.77 -5.13
CA ILE A 52 -6.63 -17.80 -5.97
C ILE A 52 -6.36 -18.59 -7.25
N ASP A 53 -5.25 -18.34 -7.95
CA ASP A 53 -4.93 -19.04 -9.20
C ASP A 53 -4.76 -20.55 -8.98
N ILE A 54 -4.15 -20.97 -7.86
CA ILE A 54 -4.03 -22.38 -7.49
C ILE A 54 -5.43 -23.00 -7.28
N ALA A 55 -6.35 -22.29 -6.63
CA ALA A 55 -7.71 -22.77 -6.42
C ALA A 55 -8.49 -22.98 -7.72
N PHE A 56 -8.17 -22.19 -8.77
CA PHE A 56 -8.81 -22.27 -10.08
C PHE A 56 -7.94 -22.93 -11.16
N LEU A 57 -6.80 -23.53 -10.79
CA LEU A 57 -5.81 -24.07 -11.73
C LEU A 57 -6.39 -25.15 -12.65
N LEU A 58 -7.26 -26.00 -12.12
CA LEU A 58 -7.89 -27.10 -12.85
C LEU A 58 -9.16 -26.69 -13.61
N VAL A 59 -9.57 -25.42 -13.51
CA VAL A 59 -10.77 -24.91 -14.19
C VAL A 59 -10.40 -24.46 -15.59
N ASP A 60 -10.66 -25.33 -16.57
CA ASP A 60 -10.42 -25.06 -17.99
C ASP A 60 -11.62 -24.37 -18.66
N ILE A 61 -12.09 -23.28 -18.05
CA ILE A 61 -13.15 -22.43 -18.60
C ILE A 61 -12.58 -21.03 -18.74
N THR A 62 -12.37 -20.59 -19.98
CA THR A 62 -11.75 -19.28 -20.29
C THR A 62 -12.45 -18.12 -19.59
N ALA A 63 -13.79 -18.13 -19.54
CA ALA A 63 -14.57 -17.10 -18.85
C ALA A 63 -14.23 -17.00 -17.36
N VAL A 64 -14.03 -18.13 -16.68
CA VAL A 64 -13.65 -18.15 -15.25
C VAL A 64 -12.25 -17.59 -15.08
N GLN A 65 -11.30 -17.99 -15.93
CA GLN A 65 -9.93 -17.49 -15.90
C GLN A 65 -9.85 -15.97 -16.15
N ILE A 66 -10.71 -15.41 -17.02
CA ILE A 66 -10.90 -13.95 -17.19
C ILE A 66 -11.35 -13.29 -15.91
N ILE A 67 -12.40 -13.83 -15.29
CA ILE A 67 -12.95 -13.27 -14.07
C ILE A 67 -11.90 -13.32 -12.95
N VAL A 68 -11.19 -14.43 -12.79
CA VAL A 68 -10.10 -14.60 -11.80
C VAL A 68 -9.00 -13.58 -12.01
N THR A 69 -8.52 -13.42 -13.25
CA THR A 69 -7.47 -12.43 -13.59
C THR A 69 -7.93 -11.01 -13.24
N ILE A 70 -9.17 -10.65 -13.60
CA ILE A 70 -9.74 -9.34 -13.27
C ILE A 70 -9.78 -9.14 -11.76
N VAL A 71 -10.30 -10.11 -11.00
CA VAL A 71 -10.37 -10.05 -9.54
C VAL A 71 -8.98 -9.89 -8.92
N ASN A 72 -7.99 -10.67 -9.37
CA ASN A 72 -6.61 -10.58 -8.91
C ASN A 72 -6.01 -9.20 -9.17
N VAL A 73 -6.17 -8.66 -10.38
CA VAL A 73 -5.68 -7.33 -10.74
C VAL A 73 -6.36 -6.25 -9.88
N PHE A 74 -7.67 -6.30 -9.68
CA PHE A 74 -8.38 -5.32 -8.86
C PHE A 74 -7.95 -5.39 -7.38
N ALA A 75 -7.86 -6.59 -6.82
CA ALA A 75 -7.41 -6.80 -5.45
C ALA A 75 -5.97 -6.28 -5.25
N TYR A 76 -5.07 -6.64 -6.17
CA TYR A 76 -3.71 -6.14 -6.20
C TYR A 76 -3.63 -4.61 -6.26
N CYS A 77 -4.35 -4.00 -7.20
CA CYS A 77 -4.41 -2.54 -7.35
C CYS A 77 -4.91 -1.87 -6.06
N ALA A 78 -5.95 -2.42 -5.43
CA ALA A 78 -6.50 -1.89 -4.19
C ALA A 78 -5.47 -1.94 -3.04
N MET A 79 -4.73 -3.04 -2.90
CA MET A 79 -3.71 -3.18 -1.84
C MET A 79 -2.54 -2.22 -2.03
N VAL A 80 -1.95 -2.18 -3.22
CA VAL A 80 -0.80 -1.31 -3.52
C VAL A 80 -1.19 0.16 -3.44
N SER A 81 -2.33 0.54 -4.03
CA SER A 81 -2.80 1.92 -4.01
C SER A 81 -3.21 2.39 -2.61
N SER A 82 -3.78 1.51 -1.77
CA SER A 82 -4.12 1.82 -0.37
C SER A 82 -2.86 2.12 0.46
N ALA A 83 -1.84 1.26 0.36
CA ALA A 83 -0.56 1.50 1.03
C ALA A 83 0.10 2.81 0.58
N ALA A 84 0.06 3.08 -0.73
CA ALA A 84 0.58 4.32 -1.31
C ALA A 84 -0.23 5.55 -0.87
N TRP A 85 -1.57 5.43 -0.75
CA TRP A 85 -2.43 6.48 -0.25
C TRP A 85 -2.11 6.83 1.20
N HIS A 86 -1.94 5.83 2.07
CA HIS A 86 -1.52 6.07 3.45
C HIS A 86 -0.14 6.73 3.54
N TYR A 87 0.77 6.41 2.62
CA TYR A 87 2.03 7.12 2.52
C TYR A 87 1.83 8.59 2.12
N GLY A 88 1.07 8.85 1.07
CA GLY A 88 0.76 10.21 0.60
C GLY A 88 0.11 11.07 1.69
N ASN A 89 -0.84 10.52 2.43
CA ASN A 89 -1.52 11.22 3.52
C ASN A 89 -0.56 11.53 4.69
N LYS A 90 0.31 10.60 5.08
CA LYS A 90 1.35 10.88 6.09
C LYS A 90 2.32 11.96 5.63
N ASP A 91 2.63 12.02 4.34
CA ASP A 91 3.52 13.06 3.79
C ASP A 91 2.83 14.43 3.72
N LEU A 92 1.52 14.46 3.41
CA LEU A 92 0.70 15.68 3.50
C LEU A 92 0.76 16.27 4.92
N ASN A 93 0.57 15.45 5.95
CA ASN A 93 0.68 15.90 7.35
C ASN A 93 2.05 16.51 7.63
N ARG A 94 3.15 15.87 7.20
CA ARG A 94 4.50 16.43 7.36
C ARG A 94 4.68 17.75 6.63
N TYR A 95 4.09 17.91 5.46
CA TYR A 95 4.11 19.17 4.72
C TYR A 95 3.33 20.27 5.44
N GLN A 96 2.11 19.98 5.92
CA GLN A 96 1.27 20.93 6.65
C GLN A 96 1.92 21.42 7.95
N PHE A 97 2.65 20.55 8.64
CA PHE A 97 3.39 20.92 9.85
C PHE A 97 4.80 21.47 9.57
N GLY A 98 5.17 21.74 8.31
CA GLY A 98 6.47 22.35 7.97
C GLY A 98 7.70 21.45 8.17
N HIS A 99 7.52 20.13 8.24
CA HIS A 99 8.62 19.17 8.43
C HIS A 99 9.25 18.69 7.12
N THR A 100 8.61 18.98 5.98
CA THR A 100 9.11 18.62 4.65
C THR A 100 8.51 19.52 3.58
N GLU A 101 9.17 19.61 2.43
CA GLU A 101 8.64 20.29 1.25
C GLU A 101 7.71 19.38 0.45
N LYS A 102 6.80 20.01 -0.31
CA LYS A 102 5.89 19.31 -1.21
C LYS A 102 6.68 18.59 -2.31
N ASN A 103 6.58 17.25 -2.35
CA ASN A 103 7.19 16.45 -3.40
C ASN A 103 6.25 15.34 -3.88
N LEU A 104 5.57 15.58 -5.02
CA LEU A 104 4.64 14.63 -5.62
C LEU A 104 5.34 13.49 -6.36
N LYS A 105 6.62 13.65 -6.72
CA LYS A 105 7.40 12.64 -7.45
C LYS A 105 7.78 11.45 -6.57
N ARG A 106 7.65 11.56 -5.24
CA ARG A 106 7.94 10.47 -4.30
C ARG A 106 7.11 9.21 -4.58
N GLY A 107 5.83 9.36 -4.94
CA GLY A 107 4.98 8.23 -5.32
C GLY A 107 5.51 7.49 -6.56
N PHE A 108 5.94 8.23 -7.57
CA PHE A 108 6.55 7.65 -8.78
C PHE A 108 7.87 6.91 -8.47
N TRP A 109 8.77 7.53 -7.70
CA TRP A 109 10.03 6.88 -7.31
C TRP A 109 9.81 5.65 -6.42
N ALA A 110 8.87 5.71 -5.48
CA ALA A 110 8.48 4.54 -4.71
C ALA A 110 7.92 3.43 -5.62
N GLY A 111 7.09 3.79 -6.60
CA GLY A 111 6.55 2.87 -7.59
C GLY A 111 7.63 2.18 -8.42
N LEU A 112 8.64 2.93 -8.89
CA LEU A 112 9.78 2.36 -9.61
C LEU A 112 10.57 1.37 -8.76
N ILE A 113 10.88 1.72 -7.51
CA ILE A 113 11.61 0.82 -6.60
C ILE A 113 10.80 -0.45 -6.33
N VAL A 114 9.51 -0.32 -6.05
CA VAL A 114 8.63 -1.45 -5.77
C VAL A 114 8.46 -2.35 -7.01
N SER A 115 8.42 -1.75 -8.21
CA SER A 115 8.34 -2.49 -9.48
C SER A 115 9.59 -3.30 -9.83
N ILE A 116 10.70 -3.16 -9.09
CA ILE A 116 11.89 -4.02 -9.29
C ILE A 116 11.51 -5.50 -9.13
N TYR A 117 10.60 -5.83 -8.22
CA TYR A 117 10.16 -7.22 -8.02
C TYR A 117 9.48 -7.84 -9.25
N PRO A 118 8.35 -7.31 -9.78
CA PRO A 118 7.76 -7.91 -10.98
C PRO A 118 8.70 -7.83 -12.19
N LEU A 119 9.48 -6.74 -12.33
CA LEU A 119 10.44 -6.57 -13.42
C LEU A 119 11.61 -7.56 -13.36
N PHE A 120 12.04 -7.99 -12.17
CA PHE A 120 13.05 -9.03 -12.02
C PHE A 120 12.64 -10.34 -12.72
N PHE A 121 11.38 -10.75 -12.55
CA PHE A 121 10.85 -11.92 -13.25
C PHE A 121 10.67 -11.68 -14.75
N CYS A 122 10.31 -10.46 -15.18
CA CYS A 122 10.28 -10.11 -16.60
C CYS A 122 11.66 -10.25 -17.26
N VAL A 123 12.73 -9.82 -16.59
CA VAL A 123 14.10 -10.00 -17.07
C VAL A 123 14.44 -11.48 -17.21
N GLY A 124 14.09 -12.30 -16.22
CA GLY A 124 14.28 -13.75 -16.32
C GLY A 124 13.50 -14.38 -17.48
N LEU A 125 12.28 -13.91 -17.75
CA LEU A 125 11.49 -14.36 -18.90
C LEU A 125 12.13 -13.96 -20.25
N ILE A 126 12.74 -12.77 -20.34
CA ILE A 126 13.51 -12.36 -21.52
C ILE A 126 14.72 -13.28 -21.72
N LEU A 127 15.47 -13.59 -20.66
CA LEU A 127 16.60 -14.52 -20.73
C LEU A 127 16.16 -15.93 -21.13
N ALA A 128 14.99 -16.37 -20.68
CA ALA A 128 14.37 -17.62 -21.09
C ALA A 128 13.99 -17.62 -22.57
N ASN A 129 13.47 -16.51 -23.08
CA ASN A 129 13.19 -16.32 -24.51
C ASN A 129 14.46 -16.40 -25.37
N LEU A 130 15.60 -15.92 -24.85
CA LEU A 130 16.92 -16.07 -25.48
C LEU A 130 17.51 -17.49 -25.36
N GLY A 131 16.84 -18.42 -24.68
CA GLY A 131 17.25 -19.82 -24.56
C GLY A 131 18.12 -20.16 -23.34
N TYR A 132 18.41 -19.20 -22.45
CA TYR A 132 19.27 -19.44 -21.29
C TYR A 132 18.58 -20.25 -20.17
N MET A 133 17.25 -20.13 -20.04
CA MET A 133 16.47 -20.72 -18.94
C MET A 133 15.10 -21.24 -19.43
N PRO A 134 15.04 -22.39 -20.12
CA PRO A 134 13.85 -22.81 -20.88
C PRO A 134 12.57 -23.04 -20.05
N TYR A 135 12.69 -23.28 -18.73
CA TYR A 135 11.54 -23.52 -17.83
C TYR A 135 11.24 -22.35 -16.88
N PHE A 136 11.77 -21.16 -17.18
CA PHE A 136 11.57 -19.99 -16.32
C PHE A 136 10.12 -19.47 -16.35
N ASP A 137 9.28 -19.90 -17.28
CA ASP A 137 7.87 -19.52 -17.32
C ASP A 137 7.13 -19.92 -16.03
N VAL A 138 7.46 -21.07 -15.44
CA VAL A 138 6.89 -21.50 -14.16
C VAL A 138 7.28 -20.53 -13.04
N VAL A 139 8.54 -20.12 -13.00
CA VAL A 139 9.06 -19.17 -12.00
C VAL A 139 8.43 -17.79 -12.21
N TYR A 140 8.29 -17.35 -13.46
CA TYR A 140 7.63 -16.10 -13.81
C TYR A 140 6.16 -16.08 -13.34
N LYS A 141 5.42 -17.16 -13.60
CA LYS A 141 4.01 -17.33 -13.22
C LYS A 141 3.80 -17.29 -11.71
N VAL A 142 4.71 -17.91 -10.94
CA VAL A 142 4.66 -17.88 -9.47
C VAL A 142 5.07 -16.51 -8.92
N GLY A 143 6.06 -15.88 -9.54
CA GLY A 143 6.54 -14.56 -9.14
C GLY A 143 5.56 -13.42 -9.45
N ASN A 144 4.78 -13.55 -10.52
CA ASN A 144 3.73 -12.61 -10.95
C ASN A 144 2.38 -13.33 -11.02
N GLY A 145 1.92 -13.84 -9.88
CA GLY A 145 0.67 -14.57 -9.76
C GLY A 145 -0.52 -13.77 -10.30
N ILE A 146 -0.52 -12.45 -10.11
CA ILE A 146 -1.57 -11.55 -10.63
C ILE A 146 -1.87 -11.70 -12.13
N PHE A 147 -0.90 -12.18 -12.92
CA PHE A 147 -1.00 -12.39 -14.36
C PHE A 147 -0.83 -13.85 -14.78
N TYR A 148 -1.03 -14.83 -13.88
CA TYR A 148 -0.84 -16.25 -14.18
C TYR A 148 -1.64 -16.73 -15.40
N HIS A 149 -2.97 -16.55 -15.36
CA HIS A 149 -3.84 -16.97 -16.45
C HIS A 149 -3.67 -16.09 -17.70
N TYR A 150 -3.40 -14.80 -17.51
CA TYR A 150 -3.07 -13.87 -18.60
C TYR A 150 -1.85 -14.34 -19.40
N TYR A 151 -0.78 -14.75 -18.72
CA TYR A 151 0.40 -15.33 -19.36
C TYR A 151 0.01 -16.54 -20.23
N ASN A 152 -0.77 -17.48 -19.68
CA ASN A 152 -1.10 -18.72 -20.39
C ASN A 152 -1.85 -18.47 -21.69
N TRP A 153 -2.71 -17.46 -21.74
CA TRP A 153 -3.40 -17.12 -22.99
C TRP A 153 -2.49 -16.46 -24.01
N VAL A 154 -1.64 -15.52 -23.59
CA VAL A 154 -0.73 -14.84 -24.52
C VAL A 154 0.33 -15.80 -25.04
N ALA A 155 0.83 -16.69 -24.18
CA ALA A 155 1.83 -17.69 -24.53
C ALA A 155 1.25 -18.85 -25.36
N GLY A 156 -0.04 -19.18 -25.18
CA GLY A 156 -0.71 -20.24 -25.95
C GLY A 156 -0.07 -21.62 -25.80
N GLY A 157 0.55 -21.91 -24.65
CA GLY A 157 1.25 -23.18 -24.37
C GLY A 157 2.68 -23.26 -24.93
N LEU A 158 3.18 -22.23 -25.59
CA LEU A 158 4.56 -22.16 -26.05
C LEU A 158 5.53 -22.07 -24.86
N VAL A 159 6.70 -22.69 -25.00
CA VAL A 159 7.82 -22.44 -24.07
C VAL A 159 8.42 -21.05 -24.32
N PRO A 160 9.07 -20.41 -23.34
CA PRO A 160 9.63 -19.07 -23.48
C PRO A 160 10.46 -18.83 -24.74
N SER A 161 11.31 -19.78 -25.15
CA SER A 161 12.17 -19.66 -26.34
C SER A 161 11.43 -19.61 -27.68
N GLN A 162 10.15 -20.00 -27.69
CA GLN A 162 9.29 -19.97 -28.86
C GLN A 162 8.39 -18.74 -28.92
N LEU A 163 8.34 -17.94 -27.84
CA LEU A 163 7.55 -16.72 -27.82
C LEU A 163 8.11 -15.69 -28.78
N SER A 164 7.22 -15.08 -29.57
CA SER A 164 7.59 -13.89 -30.34
C SER A 164 7.89 -12.71 -29.39
N TRP A 165 8.73 -11.78 -29.84
CA TRP A 165 9.01 -10.54 -29.10
C TRP A 165 7.74 -9.71 -28.82
N TRP A 166 6.72 -9.82 -29.68
CA TRP A 166 5.42 -9.18 -29.47
C TRP A 166 4.63 -9.82 -28.32
N GLN A 167 4.57 -11.15 -28.25
CA GLN A 167 3.96 -11.86 -27.12
C GLN A 167 4.68 -11.50 -25.81
N LEU A 168 6.01 -11.45 -25.84
CA LEU A 168 6.81 -11.07 -24.67
C LEU A 168 6.52 -9.62 -24.22
N LEU A 169 6.43 -8.67 -25.16
CA LEU A 169 6.07 -7.29 -24.87
C LEU A 169 4.67 -7.19 -24.24
N ILE A 170 3.69 -7.93 -24.79
CA ILE A 170 2.32 -7.98 -24.27
C ILE A 170 2.31 -8.54 -22.84
N ILE A 171 3.09 -9.59 -22.55
CA ILE A 171 3.21 -10.16 -21.20
C ILE A 171 3.84 -9.17 -20.20
N ILE A 172 4.86 -8.42 -20.63
CA ILE A 172 5.61 -7.54 -19.74
C ILE A 172 4.85 -6.24 -19.45
N LEU A 173 4.18 -5.65 -20.45
CA LEU A 173 3.58 -4.32 -20.37
C LEU A 173 2.63 -4.11 -19.17
N PRO A 174 1.73 -5.05 -18.81
CA PRO A 174 0.85 -4.90 -17.66
C PRO A 174 1.56 -4.70 -16.32
N ASN A 175 2.81 -5.12 -16.17
CA ASN A 175 3.57 -4.96 -14.93
C ASN A 175 3.86 -3.48 -14.57
N VAL A 176 3.69 -2.56 -15.52
CA VAL A 176 3.71 -1.11 -15.29
C VAL A 176 2.59 -0.66 -14.34
N ILE A 177 1.53 -1.47 -14.18
CA ILE A 177 0.41 -1.19 -13.28
C ILE A 177 0.85 -0.90 -11.84
N THR A 178 1.93 -1.53 -11.38
CA THR A 178 2.52 -1.30 -10.06
C THR A 178 2.94 0.15 -9.86
N VAL A 179 3.63 0.71 -10.86
CA VAL A 179 4.08 2.11 -10.84
C VAL A 179 2.88 3.05 -10.91
N ILE A 180 1.89 2.72 -11.75
CA ILE A 180 0.65 3.50 -11.89
C ILE A 180 -0.12 3.55 -10.57
N CYS A 181 -0.38 2.39 -9.95
CA CYS A 181 -1.12 2.28 -8.69
C CYS A 181 -0.42 3.02 -7.55
N THR A 182 0.90 2.88 -7.45
CA THR A 182 1.68 3.57 -6.43
C THR A 182 1.65 5.09 -6.63
N THR A 183 1.82 5.55 -7.88
CA THR A 183 1.81 6.98 -8.20
C THR A 183 0.46 7.62 -7.94
N LEU A 184 -0.63 7.00 -8.42
CA LEU A 184 -1.99 7.50 -8.24
C LEU A 184 -2.43 7.41 -6.78
N GLY A 185 -2.18 6.28 -6.11
CA GLY A 185 -2.49 6.11 -4.69
C GLY A 185 -1.81 7.18 -3.85
N TYR A 186 -0.50 7.38 -4.04
CA TYR A 186 0.26 8.43 -3.36
C TYR A 186 -0.31 9.83 -3.66
N TYR A 187 -0.60 10.13 -4.92
CA TYR A 187 -1.13 11.44 -5.31
C TYR A 187 -2.48 11.72 -4.66
N PHE A 188 -3.40 10.76 -4.65
CA PHE A 188 -4.70 10.91 -3.98
C PHE A 188 -4.56 11.02 -2.47
N GLY A 189 -3.64 10.27 -1.87
CA GLY A 189 -3.32 10.38 -0.45
C GLY A 189 -2.78 11.75 -0.08
N PHE A 190 -1.87 12.28 -0.89
CA PHE A 190 -1.30 13.63 -0.67
C PHE A 190 -2.34 14.74 -0.85
N LYS A 191 -3.38 14.51 -1.65
CA LYS A 191 -4.49 15.44 -1.84
C LYS A 191 -5.63 15.27 -0.84
N ASP A 192 -5.50 14.34 0.11
CA ASP A 192 -6.56 13.94 1.04
C ASP A 192 -7.88 13.62 0.32
N VAL A 193 -7.77 13.03 -0.88
CA VAL A 193 -8.92 12.52 -1.61
C VAL A 193 -9.19 11.12 -1.09
N ASP A 194 -10.00 11.05 -0.05
CA ASP A 194 -10.58 9.81 0.41
C ASP A 194 -11.96 9.63 -0.22
N VAL A 195 -12.03 8.73 -1.20
CA VAL A 195 -13.27 8.41 -1.92
C VAL A 195 -14.26 7.69 -0.99
N VAL A 196 -13.77 6.94 -0.01
CA VAL A 196 -14.60 6.13 0.89
C VAL A 196 -15.26 7.02 1.94
N SER A 197 -14.52 7.91 2.62
CA SER A 197 -15.16 8.82 3.58
C SER A 197 -16.12 9.81 2.92
N ARG A 198 -15.88 10.23 1.67
CA ARG A 198 -16.84 11.09 0.94
C ARG A 198 -18.15 10.39 0.56
N PHE A 199 -18.13 9.07 0.36
CA PHE A 199 -19.34 8.28 0.11
C PHE A 199 -20.04 7.85 1.40
N VAL A 200 -19.30 7.41 2.41
CA VAL A 200 -19.84 6.89 3.68
C VAL A 200 -20.30 8.02 4.62
N TYR A 201 -19.60 9.16 4.64
CA TYR A 201 -19.96 10.33 5.48
C TYR A 201 -20.73 11.41 4.71
N ARG A 202 -21.40 11.06 3.60
CA ARG A 202 -22.42 11.95 3.05
C ARG A 202 -23.67 11.83 3.91
N ARG A 203 -23.79 12.77 4.86
CA ARG A 203 -25.00 13.15 5.63
C ARG A 203 -25.04 12.61 7.08
N GLY A 204 -24.22 13.20 7.95
CA GLY A 204 -24.42 13.21 9.40
C GLY A 204 -23.75 14.43 9.99
N LYS A 205 -24.53 15.35 10.59
CA LYS A 205 -24.04 16.59 11.21
C LYS A 205 -22.84 16.28 12.10
N GLN A 206 -21.72 17.01 11.92
CA GLN A 206 -20.66 17.03 12.92
C GLN A 206 -21.30 17.41 14.27
N PRO A 207 -21.10 16.66 15.37
CA PRO A 207 -21.45 17.15 16.68
C PRO A 207 -20.62 18.40 16.91
N GLN A 208 -21.27 19.56 17.03
CA GLN A 208 -20.62 20.76 17.55
C GLN A 208 -19.97 20.36 18.87
N GLN A 209 -18.64 20.47 18.95
CA GLN A 209 -17.96 20.50 20.23
C GLN A 209 -18.54 21.68 21.00
N GLU A 210 -19.44 21.40 21.92
CA GLU A 210 -19.99 22.38 22.83
C GLU A 210 -18.83 22.86 23.72
N ASN A 211 -18.46 24.14 23.54
CA ASN A 211 -17.40 24.78 24.30
C ASN A 211 -17.77 24.70 25.81
N PRO A 212 -16.96 24.04 26.67
CA PRO A 212 -17.28 23.86 28.09
C PRO A 212 -17.50 25.18 28.85
N GLU A 213 -16.97 26.31 28.35
CA GLU A 213 -17.21 27.65 28.95
C GLU A 213 -18.66 28.14 28.89
N LYS A 214 -19.51 27.60 28.00
CA LYS A 214 -20.90 28.06 27.89
C LYS A 214 -21.82 27.42 28.94
N LYS A 215 -21.42 26.30 29.53
CA LYS A 215 -22.23 25.57 30.51
C LYS A 215 -22.18 26.22 31.89
N ASP A 216 -21.06 26.86 32.24
CA ASP A 216 -20.89 27.48 33.56
C ASP A 216 -21.62 28.83 33.71
N ARG A 217 -21.94 29.53 32.62
CA ARG A 217 -22.73 30.77 32.66
C ARG A 217 -24.24 30.55 32.72
N ALA A 218 -24.71 29.35 32.42
CA ALA A 218 -26.14 29.03 32.42
C ALA A 218 -26.66 28.53 33.79
N GLY A 219 -25.77 28.29 34.76
CA GLY A 219 -26.11 27.83 36.11
C GLY A 219 -26.20 28.93 37.18
N PHE A 220 -26.14 30.21 36.79
CA PHE A 220 -26.11 31.35 37.70
C PHE A 220 -27.21 32.40 37.42
N LEU A 221 -28.36 31.96 36.88
CA LEU A 221 -29.60 32.75 36.83
C LEU A 221 -30.73 32.02 37.56
#